data_AF-A0A803R909-F1
#
_entry.id   AF-A0A803R909-F1
#
_cell.length_a   1.000
_cell.length_b   1.000
_cell.length_c   1.000
_cell.angle_alpha   90.00
_cell.angle_beta   90.00
_cell.angle_gamma   90.00
#
_symmetry.space_group_name_H-M   'P 1'
#
loop_
_entity.id
_entity.type
_entity.pdbx_description
1 polymer ?
#
loop_
_entity_poly.entity_id
_entity_poly.type
_entity_poly.pdbx_seq_one_letter_code
_entity_poly.pdbx_strand_id
1 'polypeptide(L)'
;MKKTKTLEDNWIPAWNEEFTFPLTVPELALLRIEVHEYDMSEKDDFGGQACLPVSELKQGIRAVALHDRKGEPYKSVKLLMRFEFV
;
A
#
# COMPACT_ATOMS: atom_id res chain seq x y z
N MET A 1 -6.45 0.39 11.28
CA MET A 1 -5.67 0.66 10.06
C MET A 1 -4.33 1.25 10.49
N LYS A 2 -3.22 0.84 9.89
CA LYS A 2 -1.91 1.46 10.14
C LYS A 2 -1.57 2.37 8.97
N LYS A 3 -0.84 3.45 9.24
CA LYS A 3 -0.41 4.43 8.25
C LYS A 3 1.05 4.74 8.44
N THR A 4 1.75 5.01 7.36
CA THR A 4 3.12 5.53 7.41
C THR A 4 3.10 7.00 7.83
N LYS A 5 4.28 7.56 8.06
CA LYS A 5 4.47 9.00 8.17
C LYS A 5 4.23 9.67 6.81
N THR A 6 3.78 10.91 6.85
CA THR A 6 3.77 11.78 5.67
C THR A 6 5.20 12.18 5.32
N LEU A 7 5.52 12.22 4.03
CA LEU A 7 6.78 12.75 3.51
C LEU A 7 6.46 13.96 2.65
N GLU A 8 7.06 15.11 2.97
CA GLU A 8 6.83 16.38 2.27
C GLU A 8 7.72 16.47 1.02
N ASP A 9 7.14 16.94 -0.09
CA ASP A 9 7.83 17.28 -1.35
C ASP A 9 8.79 16.20 -1.87
N ASN A 10 8.32 14.95 -2.01
CA ASN A 10 9.15 13.83 -2.46
C ASN A 10 8.47 12.99 -3.56
N TRP A 11 9.08 12.98 -4.75
CA TRP A 11 8.64 12.22 -5.92
C TRP A 11 8.95 10.71 -5.86
N ILE A 12 9.92 10.31 -5.02
CA ILE A 12 10.33 8.91 -4.83
C ILE A 12 10.35 8.63 -3.32
N PRO A 13 9.18 8.62 -2.66
CA PRO A 13 9.08 8.47 -1.22
C PRO A 13 9.61 7.10 -0.77
N ALA A 14 10.40 7.10 0.30
CA ALA A 14 10.93 5.91 0.94
C ALA A 14 10.59 5.94 2.43
N TRP A 15 9.52 5.26 2.82
CA TRP A 15 9.07 5.23 4.21
C TRP A 15 9.93 4.33 5.10
N ASN A 16 10.34 3.17 4.59
CA ASN A 16 11.07 2.14 5.36
C ASN A 16 10.38 1.80 6.69
N GLU A 17 9.03 1.79 6.68
CA GLU A 17 8.20 1.44 7.82
C GLU A 17 7.64 0.03 7.68
N GLU A 18 7.50 -0.67 8.80
CA GLU A 18 7.00 -2.04 8.84
C GLU A 18 5.73 -2.13 9.69
N PHE A 19 4.81 -2.97 9.26
CA PHE A 19 3.55 -3.20 9.92
C PHE A 19 3.26 -4.69 10.07
N THR A 20 3.08 -5.13 11.32
CA THR A 20 2.57 -6.48 11.62
C THR A 20 1.07 -6.47 11.84
N PHE A 21 0.38 -7.44 11.27
CA PHE A 21 -1.06 -7.66 11.43
C PHE A 21 -1.31 -9.12 11.87
N PRO A 22 -1.91 -9.36 13.04
CA PRO A 22 -2.31 -10.71 13.43
C PRO A 22 -3.54 -11.12 12.60
N LEU A 23 -3.47 -12.28 11.94
CA LEU A 23 -4.55 -12.83 11.13
C LEU A 23 -5.02 -14.16 11.72
N THR A 24 -6.32 -14.30 11.96
CA THR A 24 -6.93 -15.53 12.46
C THR A 24 -7.35 -16.47 11.33
N VAL A 25 -7.77 -15.91 10.18
CA VAL A 25 -8.25 -16.65 9.00
C VAL A 25 -7.62 -16.02 7.74
N PRO A 26 -6.33 -16.26 7.47
CA PRO A 26 -5.60 -15.63 6.36
C PRO A 26 -6.20 -15.89 4.97
N GLU A 27 -6.86 -17.03 4.78
CA GLU A 27 -7.50 -17.44 3.52
C GLU A 27 -8.68 -16.56 3.09
N LEU A 28 -9.28 -15.81 4.04
CA LEU A 28 -10.35 -14.85 3.76
C LEU A 28 -9.85 -13.39 3.83
N ALA A 29 -8.58 -13.17 4.15
CA ALA A 29 -8.04 -11.84 4.39
C ALA A 29 -7.61 -11.15 3.08
N LEU A 30 -7.85 -9.85 3.02
CA LEU A 30 -7.38 -8.96 1.97
C LEU A 30 -6.42 -7.92 2.57
N LEU A 31 -5.27 -7.71 1.92
CA LEU A 31 -4.40 -6.58 2.17
C LEU A 31 -4.79 -5.43 1.24
N ARG A 32 -5.37 -4.38 1.81
CA ARG A 32 -5.65 -3.13 1.11
C ARG A 32 -4.56 -2.11 1.42
N ILE A 33 -4.01 -1.54 0.37
CA ILE A 33 -3.00 -0.48 0.41
C ILE A 33 -3.59 0.72 -0.32
N GLU A 34 -3.47 1.89 0.29
CA GLU A 34 -3.85 3.15 -0.33
C GLU A 34 -2.73 4.15 -0.14
N VAL A 35 -2.48 4.92 -1.20
CA VAL A 35 -1.60 6.08 -1.16
C VAL A 35 -2.46 7.32 -1.19
N HIS A 36 -2.18 8.23 -0.27
CA HIS A 36 -2.89 9.50 -0.15
C HIS A 36 -1.86 10.63 -0.14
N GLU A 37 -2.15 11.70 -0.87
CA GLU A 37 -1.42 12.96 -0.84
C GLU A 37 -2.01 13.80 0.28
N TYR A 38 -1.19 14.06 1.30
CA TYR A 38 -1.62 14.76 2.50
C TYR A 38 -1.76 16.25 2.23
N ASP A 39 -2.94 16.80 2.48
CA ASP A 39 -3.21 18.24 2.47
C ASP A 39 -3.52 18.68 3.90
N MET A 40 -2.85 19.72 4.40
CA MET A 40 -3.09 20.25 5.75
C MET A 40 -4.46 20.91 5.92
N SER A 41 -5.09 21.34 4.84
CA SER A 41 -6.30 22.17 4.83
C SER A 41 -7.55 21.46 4.32
N GLU A 42 -7.39 20.38 3.56
CA GLU A 42 -8.47 19.63 2.94
C GLU A 42 -8.40 18.13 3.27
N LYS A 43 -9.31 17.35 2.68
CA LYS A 43 -9.25 15.89 2.77
C LYS A 43 -8.13 15.39 1.87
N ASP A 44 -7.27 14.50 2.37
CA ASP A 44 -6.20 13.91 1.58
C ASP A 44 -6.67 13.43 0.20
N ASP A 45 -5.90 13.77 -0.81
CA ASP A 45 -6.15 13.39 -2.18
C ASP A 45 -5.72 11.95 -2.44
N PHE A 46 -6.49 11.23 -3.24
CA PHE A 46 -6.20 9.81 -3.51
C PHE A 46 -5.13 9.67 -4.58
N GLY A 47 -4.00 9.07 -4.22
CA GLY A 47 -2.87 8.80 -5.12
C GLY A 47 -2.88 7.40 -5.75
N GLY A 48 -3.65 6.46 -5.21
CA GLY A 48 -3.79 5.11 -5.78
C GLY A 48 -4.08 4.03 -4.75
N GLN A 49 -4.44 2.83 -5.23
CA GLN A 49 -4.72 1.67 -4.38
C GLN A 49 -4.21 0.35 -4.94
N ALA A 50 -4.09 -0.62 -4.06
CA ALA A 50 -4.02 -2.04 -4.38
C ALA A 50 -4.82 -2.84 -3.34
N CYS A 51 -5.52 -3.88 -3.79
CA CYS A 51 -6.23 -4.81 -2.91
C CYS A 51 -5.83 -6.23 -3.30
N LEU A 52 -5.13 -6.92 -2.40
CA LEU A 52 -4.46 -8.19 -2.68
C LEU A 52 -4.97 -9.27 -1.72
N PRO A 53 -5.41 -10.44 -2.19
CA PRO A 53 -5.65 -11.59 -1.33
C PRO A 53 -4.39 -11.98 -0.59
N VAL A 54 -4.47 -12.12 0.74
CA VAL A 54 -3.30 -12.47 1.56
C VAL A 54 -2.75 -13.85 1.16
N SER A 55 -3.63 -14.77 0.77
CA SER A 55 -3.28 -16.10 0.25
C SER A 55 -2.44 -16.09 -1.03
N GLU A 56 -2.45 -15.00 -1.80
CA GLU A 56 -1.72 -14.87 -3.08
C GLU A 56 -0.40 -14.09 -2.92
N LEU A 57 -0.15 -13.50 -1.76
CA LEU A 57 1.06 -12.74 -1.49
C LEU A 57 2.29 -13.66 -1.43
N LYS A 58 3.37 -13.22 -2.08
CA LYS A 58 4.66 -13.93 -2.08
C LYS A 58 5.64 -13.23 -1.13
N GLN A 59 6.28 -13.99 -0.25
CA GLN A 59 7.31 -13.48 0.67
C GLN A 59 8.46 -12.76 -0.04
N GLY A 60 9.15 -11.89 0.70
CA GLY A 60 10.29 -11.11 0.24
C GLY A 60 9.89 -9.77 -0.39
N ILE A 61 10.81 -9.17 -1.13
CA ILE A 61 10.60 -7.87 -1.77
C ILE A 61 9.81 -8.03 -3.07
N ARG A 62 8.74 -7.24 -3.22
CA ARG A 62 7.80 -7.25 -4.34
C ARG A 62 7.43 -5.83 -4.76
N ALA A 63 7.25 -5.64 -6.06
CA ALA A 63 6.65 -4.42 -6.59
C ALA A 63 5.12 -4.59 -6.66
N VAL A 64 4.38 -3.70 -6.01
CA VAL A 64 2.92 -3.66 -6.00
C VAL A 64 2.45 -2.54 -6.93
N ALA A 65 1.76 -2.90 -8.02
CA ALA A 65 1.19 -1.91 -8.93
C ALA A 65 -0.03 -1.22 -8.32
N LEU A 66 -0.11 0.10 -8.46
CA LEU A 66 -1.26 0.88 -8.00
C LEU A 66 -2.28 1.07 -9.12
N HIS A 67 -3.54 1.20 -8.70
CA HIS A 67 -4.70 1.44 -9.56
C HIS A 67 -5.41 2.72 -9.11
N ASP A 68 -6.13 3.33 -10.04
CA ASP A 68 -6.94 4.50 -9.75
C ASP A 68 -8.23 4.15 -8.96
N ARG A 69 -9.11 5.15 -8.75
CA ARG A 69 -10.38 4.95 -8.05
C ARG A 69 -11.34 3.99 -8.76
N LYS A 70 -11.22 3.84 -10.08
CA LYS A 70 -12.04 2.94 -10.91
C LYS A 70 -11.46 1.54 -10.98
N GLY A 71 -10.23 1.35 -10.50
CA GLY A 71 -9.50 0.08 -10.59
C GLY A 71 -8.65 -0.05 -11.84
N GLU A 72 -8.44 1.04 -12.60
CA GLU A 72 -7.59 1.02 -13.78
C GLU A 72 -6.12 1.11 -13.37
N PRO A 73 -5.23 0.28 -13.94
CA PRO A 73 -3.83 0.23 -13.53
C PRO A 73 -3.08 1.50 -13.97
N TYR A 74 -2.31 2.08 -13.06
CA TYR A 74 -1.33 3.08 -13.43
C TYR A 74 -0.16 2.43 -14.17
N LYS A 75 0.28 3.04 -15.29
CA LYS A 75 1.34 2.47 -16.15
C LYS A 75 2.68 2.30 -15.44
N SER A 76 3.02 3.24 -14.56
CA SER A 76 4.37 3.36 -13.99
C SER A 76 4.40 3.53 -12.47
N VAL A 77 3.24 3.55 -11.80
CA VAL A 77 3.16 3.81 -10.36
C VAL A 77 3.13 2.49 -9.60
N LYS A 78 4.15 2.28 -8.76
CA LYS A 78 4.33 1.05 -7.98
C LYS A 78 4.91 1.36 -6.61
N LEU A 79 4.58 0.54 -5.63
CA LEU A 79 5.22 0.52 -4.31
C LEU A 79 6.19 -0.66 -4.22
N LEU A 80 7.39 -0.44 -3.70
CA LEU A 80 8.31 -1.52 -3.34
C LEU A 80 8.05 -1.91 -1.88
N MET A 81 7.65 -3.15 -1.65
CA MET A 81 7.24 -3.64 -0.34
C MET A 81 7.90 -4.98 -0.02
N ARG A 82 8.16 -5.23 1.26
CA ARG A 82 8.58 -6.54 1.76
C ARG A 82 7.42 -7.22 2.47
N PHE A 83 7.16 -8.48 2.13
CA PHE A 83 6.16 -9.31 2.80
C PHE A 83 6.84 -10.44 3.58
N GLU A 84 6.45 -10.61 4.83
CA GLU A 84 6.91 -11.69 5.71
C GLU A 84 5.68 -12.34 6.36
N PHE A 85 5.61 -13.67 6.32
CA PHE A 85 4.65 -14.48 7.07
C PHE A 85 5.46 -15.17 8.17
N VAL A 86 5.07 -14.93 9.41
CA VAL A 86 5.73 -15.43 10.62
C VAL A 86 4.76 -16.30 11.39
#